data_AF-A0A2V6VGV0-F1
#
_entry.id   AF-A0A2V6VGV0-F1
#
_cell.length_a   1.000
_cell.length_b   1.000
_cell.length_c   1.000
_cell.angle_alpha   90.00
_cell.angle_beta   90.00
_cell.angle_gamma   90.00
#
_symmetry.space_group_name_H-M   'P 1'
#
loop_
_entity.id
_entity.type
_entity.pdbx_description
1 polymer ?
#
loop_
_entity_poly.entity_id
_entity_poly.type
_entity_poly.pdbx_seq_one_letter_code
_entity_poly.pdbx_strand_id
1 'polypeptide(L)'
;MALSGVLLVAGPGHAGVLDASWTAPTTNTDGSPLTDLASYRVYYAAAATDPCPGPAFFQVASPTPSPGPGTTVSLRLTGLTTGTLYYVSVTAVDATGNESACSVAASAVAQATFTVKPTASVSFGSVSVGSFADRTFTVQSTRPGTISGTVSAVAPFGIVSGSPFTLSGAGATQTVTVRFTPTTVATATANVTFTAAGDSVSRLVTGIGINLSDTTPPSVTITSPQGASGYSTSSSPITLAGTASDNVGVTQVTWSNSRGGSGTATGTTNWTASGIALQLGSNVLTVTARDAAGNIGTAAMTATLTIAFTFTDDPLVAQSTLVQVAHFVELRAAIDSLRTALQLMPFGWTDAALAPSTGLKVVHVTELRTALNEAYQAVGRTAPTYTDPAVTAGLTVIKAVHLNELRAAVRGLP
;
A
#
# COMPACT_ATOMS: atom_id res chain seq x y z
N MET A 1 -13.80 -14.57 -27.67
CA MET A 1 -12.88 -15.56 -28.27
C MET A 1 -11.64 -15.59 -27.39
N ALA A 2 -11.45 -16.64 -26.60
CA ALA A 2 -10.26 -16.79 -25.76
C ALA A 2 -9.45 -17.95 -26.32
N LEU A 3 -8.23 -17.64 -26.76
CA LEU A 3 -7.25 -18.60 -27.23
C LEU A 3 -6.84 -19.46 -26.03
N SER A 4 -7.29 -20.72 -26.00
CA SER A 4 -6.79 -21.72 -25.05
C SER A 4 -5.28 -21.80 -25.17
N GLY A 5 -4.58 -21.52 -24.06
CA GLY A 5 -3.13 -21.52 -23.99
C GLY A 5 -2.58 -22.87 -24.45
N VAL A 6 -1.72 -22.81 -25.46
CA VAL A 6 -0.88 -23.94 -25.86
C VAL A 6 0.17 -24.12 -24.76
N LEU A 7 0.00 -25.16 -23.94
CA LEU A 7 1.05 -25.62 -23.04
C LEU A 7 2.11 -26.35 -23.87
N LEU A 8 3.11 -25.60 -24.36
CA LEU A 8 4.35 -26.20 -24.84
C LEU A 8 5.10 -26.74 -23.63
N VAL A 9 4.87 -28.02 -23.30
CA VAL A 9 5.76 -28.77 -22.42
C VAL A 9 7.06 -28.96 -23.19
N ALA A 10 7.98 -28.01 -23.07
CA ALA A 10 9.38 -28.31 -23.30
C ALA A 10 9.73 -29.38 -22.26
N GLY A 11 9.89 -30.63 -22.71
CA GLY A 11 10.42 -31.69 -21.87
C GLY A 11 11.69 -31.19 -21.20
N PRO A 12 11.99 -31.62 -19.96
CA PRO A 12 13.16 -31.13 -19.26
C PRO A 12 14.39 -31.69 -19.97
N GLY A 13 14.86 -30.99 -21.00
CA GLY A 13 16.14 -31.19 -21.65
C GLY A 13 17.23 -30.81 -20.67
N HIS A 14 17.42 -31.65 -19.65
CA HIS A 14 18.59 -31.59 -18.81
C HIS A 14 19.75 -32.07 -19.67
N ALA A 15 20.42 -31.14 -20.33
CA ALA A 15 21.68 -31.40 -21.00
C ALA A 15 22.64 -32.02 -19.95
N GLY A 16 22.83 -33.31 -20.07
CA GLY A 16 23.75 -34.12 -19.30
C GLY A 16 25.07 -34.20 -20.04
N VAL A 17 26.11 -34.50 -19.29
CA VAL A 17 27.47 -34.53 -19.81
C VAL A 17 28.15 -35.84 -19.45
N LEU A 18 28.94 -36.38 -20.39
CA LEU A 18 29.84 -37.51 -20.18
C LEU A 18 31.26 -37.16 -20.61
N ASP A 19 32.22 -37.58 -19.80
CA ASP A 19 33.64 -37.46 -20.11
C ASP A 19 34.15 -38.82 -20.58
N ALA A 20 34.51 -38.91 -21.85
CA ALA A 20 35.11 -40.09 -22.46
C ALA A 20 36.63 -39.91 -22.52
N SER A 21 37.38 -40.97 -22.21
CA SER A 21 38.84 -41.02 -22.37
C SER A 21 39.28 -42.38 -22.90
N TRP A 22 40.23 -42.39 -23.81
CA TRP A 22 40.78 -43.62 -24.40
C TRP A 22 42.29 -43.49 -24.62
N THR A 23 42.95 -44.64 -24.74
CA THR A 23 44.36 -44.70 -25.11
C THR A 23 44.49 -44.72 -26.63
N ALA A 24 45.32 -43.82 -27.16
CA ALA A 24 45.60 -43.75 -28.59
C ALA A 24 46.30 -45.03 -29.08
N PRO A 25 45.94 -45.56 -30.27
CA PRO A 25 46.65 -46.69 -30.85
C PRO A 25 48.06 -46.28 -31.29
N THR A 26 48.99 -47.22 -31.22
CA THR A 26 50.39 -47.04 -31.64
C THR A 26 50.76 -47.90 -32.86
N THR A 27 49.87 -48.80 -33.27
CA THR A 27 50.09 -49.77 -34.35
C THR A 27 48.87 -49.91 -35.23
N ASN A 28 49.11 -50.25 -36.49
CA ASN A 28 48.10 -50.68 -37.45
C ASN A 28 47.63 -52.12 -37.16
N THR A 29 46.56 -52.55 -37.84
CA THR A 29 46.02 -53.92 -37.68
C THR A 29 47.00 -55.01 -38.10
N ASP A 30 47.95 -54.71 -38.99
CA ASP A 30 49.04 -55.61 -39.41
C ASP A 30 50.23 -55.64 -38.43
N GLY A 31 50.18 -54.86 -37.35
CA GLY A 31 51.23 -54.73 -36.34
C GLY A 31 52.34 -53.74 -36.69
N SER A 32 52.30 -53.11 -37.86
CA SER A 32 53.25 -52.03 -38.21
C SER A 32 53.02 -50.77 -37.35
N PRO A 33 54.04 -49.94 -37.12
CA PRO A 33 53.87 -48.68 -36.38
C PRO A 33 52.88 -47.74 -37.08
N LEU A 34 51.98 -47.15 -36.31
CA LEU A 34 51.03 -46.14 -36.80
C LEU A 34 51.75 -44.79 -36.97
N THR A 35 51.70 -44.20 -38.17
CA THR A 35 52.44 -42.97 -38.50
C THR A 35 51.61 -41.88 -39.16
N ASP A 36 50.32 -42.12 -39.35
CA ASP A 36 49.41 -41.32 -40.16
C ASP A 36 48.03 -41.13 -39.49
N LEU A 37 47.95 -41.24 -38.15
CA LEU A 37 46.70 -41.04 -37.42
C LEU A 37 46.18 -39.60 -37.56
N ALA A 38 45.00 -39.42 -38.13
CA ALA A 38 44.42 -38.09 -38.35
C ALA A 38 43.39 -37.70 -37.29
N SER A 39 42.50 -38.62 -36.93
CA SER A 39 41.40 -38.32 -35.99
C SER A 39 40.81 -39.56 -35.34
N TYR A 40 39.85 -39.34 -34.44
CA TYR A 40 39.01 -40.36 -33.84
C TYR A 40 37.54 -40.05 -34.11
N ARG A 41 36.72 -41.09 -34.27
CA ARG A 41 35.26 -40.97 -34.22
C ARG A 41 34.76 -41.55 -32.90
N VAL A 42 34.05 -40.72 -32.13
CA VAL A 42 33.47 -41.09 -30.85
C VAL A 42 31.97 -41.29 -31.03
N TYR A 43 31.54 -42.54 -31.03
CA TYR A 43 30.15 -42.94 -31.16
C TYR A 43 29.50 -43.06 -29.78
N TYR A 44 28.22 -42.69 -29.67
CA TYR A 44 27.47 -42.79 -28.42
C TYR A 44 25.99 -43.10 -28.67
N ALA A 45 25.38 -43.88 -27.78
CA ALA A 45 23.97 -44.23 -27.84
C ALA A 45 23.37 -44.37 -26.44
N ALA A 46 22.09 -44.00 -26.30
CA ALA A 46 21.28 -44.33 -25.13
C ALA A 46 20.66 -45.73 -25.34
N ALA A 47 20.67 -46.58 -24.30
CA ALA A 47 20.30 -48.01 -24.31
C ALA A 47 21.39 -49.00 -24.78
N ALA A 48 21.21 -50.29 -24.47
CA ALA A 48 22.17 -51.38 -24.67
C ALA A 48 22.40 -51.79 -26.15
N THR A 49 22.22 -50.87 -27.08
CA THR A 49 22.62 -51.04 -28.48
C THR A 49 24.09 -50.66 -28.62
N ASP A 50 24.86 -51.45 -29.35
CA ASP A 50 26.25 -51.13 -29.65
C ASP A 50 26.31 -49.78 -30.40
N PRO A 51 26.99 -48.75 -29.86
CA PRO A 51 27.01 -47.44 -30.49
C PRO A 51 27.82 -47.41 -31.80
N CYS A 52 28.63 -48.44 -32.09
CA CYS A 52 29.59 -48.43 -33.20
C CYS A 52 29.45 -49.63 -34.15
N PRO A 53 29.48 -49.42 -35.48
CA PRO A 53 29.45 -48.13 -36.17
C PRO A 53 28.03 -47.52 -36.12
N GLY A 54 27.95 -46.25 -35.73
CA GLY A 54 26.70 -45.52 -35.60
C GLY A 54 26.57 -44.39 -36.64
N PRO A 55 25.36 -43.92 -36.94
CA PRO A 55 25.17 -42.80 -37.87
C PRO A 55 25.58 -41.43 -37.30
N ALA A 56 25.79 -41.33 -35.99
CA ALA A 56 26.17 -40.09 -35.30
C ALA A 56 27.43 -40.30 -34.46
N PHE A 57 28.41 -39.42 -34.65
CA PHE A 57 29.67 -39.42 -33.90
C PHE A 57 30.23 -38.01 -33.76
N PHE A 58 31.08 -37.81 -32.75
CA PHE A 58 31.95 -36.65 -32.66
C PHE A 58 33.31 -36.98 -33.28
N GLN A 59 33.84 -36.07 -34.09
CA GLN A 59 35.19 -36.19 -34.62
C GLN A 59 36.18 -35.44 -33.73
N VAL A 60 37.24 -36.11 -33.30
CA VAL A 60 38.30 -35.53 -32.46
C VAL A 60 39.61 -35.63 -33.22
N ALA A 61 40.24 -34.49 -33.53
CA ALA A 61 41.52 -34.48 -34.22
C ALA A 61 42.61 -35.15 -33.35
N SER A 62 43.48 -35.94 -33.97
CA SER A 62 44.64 -36.49 -33.28
C SER A 62 45.67 -35.37 -33.03
N PRO A 63 46.25 -35.26 -31.82
CA PRO A 63 47.32 -34.30 -31.55
C PRO A 63 48.61 -34.61 -32.31
N THR A 64 48.81 -35.86 -32.72
CA THR A 64 50.00 -36.34 -33.43
C THR A 64 49.64 -37.50 -34.36
N PRO A 65 50.26 -37.60 -35.54
CA PRO A 65 50.05 -38.73 -36.44
C PRO A 65 50.70 -40.04 -35.96
N SER A 66 51.64 -39.97 -35.01
CA SER A 66 52.31 -41.13 -34.41
C SER A 66 52.29 -41.04 -32.87
N PRO A 67 51.17 -41.42 -32.21
CA PRO A 67 51.08 -41.38 -30.76
C PRO A 67 52.08 -42.31 -30.07
N GLY A 68 52.65 -41.88 -28.94
CA GLY A 68 53.49 -42.73 -28.11
C GLY A 68 52.65 -43.70 -27.25
N PRO A 69 53.26 -44.78 -26.71
CA PRO A 69 52.58 -45.70 -25.78
C PRO A 69 51.96 -44.96 -24.59
N GLY A 70 50.70 -45.25 -24.27
CA GLY A 70 50.01 -44.65 -23.12
C GLY A 70 49.51 -43.22 -23.35
N THR A 71 49.56 -42.70 -24.58
CA THR A 71 48.96 -41.40 -24.92
C THR A 71 47.44 -41.46 -24.69
N THR A 72 46.91 -40.61 -23.82
CA THR A 72 45.46 -40.55 -23.53
C THR A 72 44.83 -39.37 -24.27
N VAL A 73 43.69 -39.62 -24.91
CA VAL A 73 42.84 -38.60 -25.53
C VAL A 73 41.49 -38.58 -24.81
N SER A 74 40.89 -37.41 -24.69
CA SER A 74 39.59 -37.24 -24.03
C SER A 74 38.65 -36.32 -24.79
N LEU A 75 37.35 -36.57 -24.65
CA LEU A 75 36.27 -35.77 -25.20
C LEU A 75 35.14 -35.65 -24.19
N ARG A 76 34.57 -34.45 -24.08
CA ARG A 76 33.34 -34.21 -23.33
C ARG A 76 32.13 -34.22 -24.27
N LEU A 77 31.26 -35.20 -24.09
CA LEU A 77 29.95 -35.27 -24.73
C LEU A 77 28.98 -34.36 -23.98
N THR A 78 28.29 -33.47 -24.69
CA THR A 78 27.31 -32.51 -24.14
C THR A 78 25.95 -32.71 -24.80
N GLY A 79 24.89 -32.15 -24.21
CA GLY A 79 23.53 -32.26 -24.77
C GLY A 79 22.90 -33.65 -24.62
N LEU A 80 23.40 -34.47 -23.69
CA LEU A 80 22.82 -35.78 -23.39
C LEU A 80 21.58 -35.63 -22.49
N THR A 81 20.82 -36.71 -22.27
CA THR A 81 19.74 -36.69 -21.26
C THR A 81 20.32 -37.04 -19.90
N THR A 82 20.30 -36.10 -18.95
CA THR A 82 20.79 -36.35 -17.58
C THR A 82 20.06 -37.53 -16.93
N GLY A 83 20.81 -38.40 -16.26
CA GLY A 83 20.30 -39.59 -15.58
C GLY A 83 20.13 -40.80 -16.50
N THR A 84 20.33 -40.64 -17.82
CA THR A 84 20.31 -41.74 -18.78
C THR A 84 21.68 -42.41 -18.89
N LEU A 85 21.70 -43.75 -18.92
CA LEU A 85 22.89 -44.55 -19.21
C LEU A 85 23.22 -44.49 -20.71
N TYR A 86 24.44 -44.11 -21.03
CA TYR A 86 24.96 -44.13 -22.40
C TYR A 86 26.12 -45.10 -22.53
N TYR A 87 26.26 -45.65 -23.73
CA TYR A 87 27.40 -46.45 -24.17
C TYR A 87 28.23 -45.63 -25.15
N VAL A 88 29.56 -45.73 -25.05
CA VAL A 88 30.51 -44.98 -25.88
C VAL A 88 31.58 -45.92 -26.43
N SER A 89 31.82 -45.83 -27.73
CA SER A 89 32.88 -46.55 -28.44
C SER A 89 33.66 -45.60 -29.34
N VAL A 90 34.94 -45.90 -29.58
CA VAL A 90 35.86 -45.04 -30.34
C VAL A 90 36.51 -45.83 -31.46
N THR A 91 36.69 -45.20 -32.62
CA THR A 91 37.54 -45.69 -33.72
C THR A 91 38.64 -44.67 -34.02
N ALA A 92 39.74 -45.15 -34.59
CA ALA A 92 40.82 -44.34 -35.13
C ALA A 92 40.65 -44.18 -36.64
N VAL A 93 40.98 -43.00 -37.16
CA VAL A 93 40.89 -42.67 -38.59
C VAL A 93 42.25 -42.15 -39.07
N ASP A 94 42.80 -42.78 -40.10
CA ASP A 94 44.07 -42.37 -40.71
C ASP A 94 43.92 -41.14 -41.64
N ALA A 95 45.03 -40.62 -42.14
CA ALA A 95 45.08 -39.45 -43.02
C ALA A 95 44.40 -39.66 -44.39
N THR A 96 44.18 -40.91 -44.80
CA THR A 96 43.46 -41.27 -46.02
C THR A 96 41.97 -41.54 -45.79
N GLY A 97 41.53 -41.52 -44.52
CA GLY A 97 40.15 -41.69 -44.12
C GLY A 97 39.75 -43.13 -43.78
N ASN A 98 40.68 -44.08 -43.72
CA ASN A 98 40.33 -45.45 -43.29
C ASN A 98 40.07 -45.47 -41.80
N GLU A 99 39.04 -46.21 -41.39
CA GLU A 99 38.58 -46.30 -40.01
C GLU A 99 38.91 -47.69 -39.42
N SER A 100 39.41 -47.70 -38.18
CA SER A 100 39.70 -48.93 -37.45
C SER A 100 38.43 -49.69 -37.05
N ALA A 101 38.61 -50.91 -36.53
CA ALA A 101 37.56 -51.58 -35.77
C ALA A 101 37.15 -50.75 -34.53
N CYS A 102 35.91 -50.94 -34.08
CA CYS A 102 35.37 -50.31 -32.88
C CYS A 102 36.12 -50.77 -31.62
N SER A 103 36.38 -49.84 -30.70
CA SER A 103 36.77 -50.20 -29.34
C SER A 103 35.67 -50.98 -28.63
N VAL A 104 36.03 -51.66 -27.54
CA VAL A 104 35.02 -52.13 -26.57
C VAL A 104 34.21 -50.94 -26.05
N ALA A 105 32.89 -51.13 -25.92
CA ALA A 105 31.99 -50.09 -25.43
C ALA A 105 32.20 -49.87 -23.93
N ALA A 106 32.45 -48.63 -23.53
CA ALA A 106 32.36 -48.18 -22.15
C ALA A 106 30.95 -47.64 -21.87
N SER A 107 30.50 -47.62 -20.61
CA SER A 107 29.19 -47.06 -20.27
C SER A 107 29.23 -46.19 -19.01
N ALA A 108 28.42 -45.14 -19.00
CA ALA A 108 28.28 -44.22 -17.88
C ALA A 108 26.93 -43.48 -17.93
N VAL A 109 26.43 -43.07 -16.76
CA VAL A 109 25.20 -42.26 -16.65
C VAL A 109 25.55 -40.79 -16.88
N ALA A 110 24.88 -40.13 -17.81
CA ALA A 110 25.09 -38.71 -18.06
C ALA A 110 24.73 -37.88 -16.83
N GLN A 111 25.65 -37.03 -16.38
CA GLN A 111 25.48 -36.22 -15.17
C GLN A 111 25.26 -34.75 -15.53
N ALA A 112 24.35 -34.07 -14.83
CA ALA A 112 24.21 -32.62 -14.90
C ALA A 112 25.50 -31.94 -14.40
N THR A 113 25.88 -30.82 -15.02
CA THR A 113 27.03 -30.01 -14.55
C THR A 113 26.69 -29.10 -13.37
N PHE A 114 25.42 -28.75 -13.20
CA PHE A 114 24.91 -28.02 -12.05
C PHE A 114 23.46 -28.40 -11.76
N THR A 115 22.99 -28.10 -10.54
CA THR A 115 21.60 -28.28 -10.14
C THR A 115 21.00 -26.96 -9.66
N VAL A 116 19.68 -26.85 -9.73
CA VAL A 116 18.94 -25.68 -9.24
C VAL A 116 17.85 -26.14 -8.27
N LYS A 117 17.81 -25.57 -7.08
CA LYS A 117 16.73 -25.75 -6.10
C LYS A 117 15.90 -24.46 -5.95
N PRO A 118 14.59 -24.54 -5.70
CA PRO A 118 13.75 -25.75 -5.66
C PRO A 118 13.63 -26.43 -7.04
N THR A 119 13.28 -27.72 -7.06
CA THR A 119 12.99 -28.47 -8.30
C THR A 119 11.52 -28.45 -8.68
N ALA A 120 10.63 -28.28 -7.70
CA ALA A 120 9.20 -28.05 -7.92
C ALA A 120 8.94 -26.63 -8.43
N SER A 121 7.71 -26.38 -8.90
CA SER A 121 7.27 -25.03 -9.27
C SER A 121 7.33 -24.09 -8.05
N VAL A 122 7.76 -22.85 -8.29
CA VAL A 122 7.87 -21.83 -7.25
C VAL A 122 6.74 -20.83 -7.40
N SER A 123 5.87 -20.78 -6.40
CA SER A 123 4.77 -19.81 -6.34
C SER A 123 5.18 -18.54 -5.60
N PHE A 124 4.88 -17.41 -6.22
CA PHE A 124 4.98 -16.07 -5.64
C PHE A 124 3.69 -15.66 -4.90
N GLY A 125 2.65 -16.51 -4.93
CA GLY A 125 1.35 -16.22 -4.32
C GLY A 125 0.60 -15.11 -5.04
N SER A 126 -0.30 -14.46 -4.31
CA SER A 126 -1.03 -13.29 -4.79
C SER A 126 -0.30 -12.01 -4.41
N VAL A 127 -0.03 -11.15 -5.39
CA VAL A 127 0.72 -9.89 -5.22
C VAL A 127 -0.10 -8.76 -5.82
N SER A 128 -0.24 -7.64 -5.08
CA SER A 128 -0.95 -6.46 -5.59
C SER A 128 -0.31 -5.94 -6.87
N VAL A 129 -1.13 -5.55 -7.85
CA VAL A 129 -0.64 -4.86 -9.06
C VAL A 129 0.17 -3.63 -8.66
N GLY A 130 1.37 -3.47 -9.23
CA GLY A 130 2.32 -2.40 -8.90
C GLY A 130 3.26 -2.69 -7.72
N SER A 131 3.02 -3.76 -6.96
CA SER A 131 3.91 -4.26 -5.91
C SER A 131 4.83 -5.37 -6.45
N PHE A 132 5.66 -5.97 -5.57
CA PHE A 132 6.50 -7.10 -5.94
C PHE A 132 6.61 -8.14 -4.82
N ALA A 133 6.96 -9.37 -5.21
CA ALA A 133 7.41 -10.41 -4.29
C ALA A 133 8.68 -11.06 -4.83
N ASP A 134 9.60 -11.40 -3.91
CA ASP A 134 10.87 -12.02 -4.24
C ASP A 134 10.90 -13.49 -3.77
N ARG A 135 11.51 -14.34 -4.58
CA ARG A 135 11.81 -15.75 -4.27
C ARG A 135 13.25 -16.06 -4.68
N THR A 136 13.84 -17.03 -4.01
CA THR A 136 15.23 -17.41 -4.23
C THR A 136 15.35 -18.80 -4.85
N PHE A 137 16.36 -18.95 -5.70
CA PHE A 137 16.83 -20.21 -6.22
C PHE A 137 18.29 -20.41 -5.80
N THR A 138 18.68 -21.66 -5.55
CA THR A 138 20.07 -22.01 -5.26
C THR A 138 20.62 -22.81 -6.43
N VAL A 139 21.63 -22.27 -7.09
CA VAL A 139 22.41 -22.97 -8.09
C VAL A 139 23.57 -23.67 -7.38
N GLN A 140 23.81 -24.94 -7.67
CA GLN A 140 24.88 -25.72 -7.06
C GLN A 140 25.69 -26.47 -8.12
N SER A 141 27.02 -26.36 -8.06
CA SER A 141 27.91 -27.14 -8.91
C SER A 141 27.93 -28.59 -8.45
N THR A 142 27.84 -29.53 -9.38
CA THR A 142 27.99 -30.97 -9.11
C THR A 142 29.40 -31.47 -9.40
N ARG A 143 30.29 -30.62 -9.92
CA ARG A 143 31.63 -31.01 -10.38
C ARG A 143 32.74 -30.13 -9.81
N PRO A 144 33.96 -30.67 -9.69
CA PRO A 144 35.15 -29.86 -9.42
C PRO A 144 35.41 -28.85 -10.54
N GLY A 145 36.13 -27.77 -10.22
CA GLY A 145 36.44 -26.69 -11.17
C GLY A 145 35.45 -25.52 -11.11
N THR A 146 35.66 -24.53 -11.98
CA THR A 146 34.85 -23.30 -12.01
C THR A 146 33.79 -23.38 -13.10
N ILE A 147 32.52 -23.17 -12.73
CA ILE A 147 31.38 -23.07 -13.66
C ILE A 147 30.86 -21.65 -13.64
N SER A 148 30.73 -21.02 -14.82
CA SER A 148 30.09 -19.71 -14.96
C SER A 148 28.86 -19.79 -15.84
N GLY A 149 27.85 -18.98 -15.51
CA GLY A 149 26.56 -19.04 -16.17
C GLY A 149 25.72 -17.77 -16.01
N THR A 150 24.58 -17.77 -16.68
CA THR A 150 23.59 -16.68 -16.61
C THR A 150 22.22 -17.22 -16.28
N VAL A 151 21.38 -16.33 -15.76
CA VAL A 151 19.96 -16.60 -15.47
C VAL A 151 19.11 -15.58 -16.23
N SER A 152 18.03 -16.06 -16.84
CA SER A 152 17.06 -15.25 -17.56
C SER A 152 15.63 -15.55 -17.11
N ALA A 153 14.79 -14.52 -17.09
CA ALA A 153 13.35 -14.61 -16.88
C ALA A 153 12.65 -13.56 -17.76
N VAL A 154 11.36 -13.76 -18.03
CA VAL A 154 10.53 -12.82 -18.80
C VAL A 154 9.50 -12.15 -17.92
N ALA A 155 9.19 -10.88 -18.23
CA ALA A 155 8.15 -10.12 -17.53
C ALA A 155 6.83 -10.92 -17.47
N PRO A 156 6.10 -10.88 -16.35
CA PRO A 156 6.30 -10.03 -15.16
C PRO A 156 7.35 -10.55 -14.15
N PHE A 157 8.14 -11.57 -14.49
CA PHE A 157 9.25 -12.05 -13.67
C PHE A 157 10.59 -11.45 -14.12
N GLY A 158 11.46 -11.10 -13.18
CA GLY A 158 12.77 -10.51 -13.45
C GLY A 158 13.85 -11.02 -12.51
N ILE A 159 15.10 -10.99 -12.95
CA ILE A 159 16.25 -11.36 -12.11
C ILE A 159 16.73 -10.12 -11.36
N VAL A 160 16.70 -10.16 -10.02
CA VAL A 160 17.15 -9.05 -9.17
C VAL A 160 18.64 -9.14 -8.90
N SER A 161 19.14 -10.35 -8.62
CA SER A 161 20.53 -10.60 -8.28
C SER A 161 20.94 -12.06 -8.50
N GLY A 162 22.25 -12.31 -8.55
CA GLY A 162 22.83 -13.65 -8.73
C GLY A 162 22.99 -14.09 -10.19
N SER A 163 22.80 -13.18 -11.16
CA SER A 163 23.12 -13.38 -12.58
C SER A 163 24.05 -12.26 -13.05
N PRO A 164 25.19 -12.55 -13.70
CA PRO A 164 25.75 -13.90 -13.90
C PRO A 164 26.16 -14.55 -12.56
N PHE A 165 26.35 -15.88 -12.57
CA PHE A 165 26.88 -16.63 -11.43
C PHE A 165 28.20 -17.32 -11.77
N THR A 166 29.05 -17.50 -10.76
CA THR A 166 30.29 -18.26 -10.84
C THR A 166 30.39 -19.19 -9.62
N LEU A 167 30.58 -20.48 -9.86
CA LEU A 167 30.67 -21.52 -8.82
C LEU A 167 32.07 -22.13 -8.86
N SER A 168 32.81 -22.04 -7.77
CA SER A 168 34.19 -22.54 -7.68
C SER A 168 34.26 -23.79 -6.82
N GLY A 169 34.38 -24.95 -7.48
CA GLY A 169 34.50 -26.26 -6.84
C GLY A 169 33.21 -27.05 -6.76
N ALA A 170 33.35 -28.35 -6.49
CA ALA A 170 32.22 -29.26 -6.34
C ALA A 170 31.40 -28.87 -5.10
N GLY A 171 30.09 -28.81 -5.25
CA GLY A 171 29.17 -28.44 -4.17
C GLY A 171 29.06 -26.94 -3.91
N ALA A 172 29.86 -26.09 -4.57
CA ALA A 172 29.75 -24.64 -4.45
C ALA A 172 28.35 -24.16 -4.85
N THR A 173 27.82 -23.18 -4.12
CA THR A 173 26.45 -22.66 -4.32
C THR A 173 26.43 -21.16 -4.56
N GLN A 174 25.41 -20.71 -5.31
CA GLN A 174 25.07 -19.31 -5.47
C GLN A 174 23.56 -19.14 -5.35
N THR A 175 23.14 -18.13 -4.59
CA THR A 175 21.73 -17.73 -4.52
C THR A 175 21.41 -16.75 -5.63
N VAL A 176 20.26 -16.97 -6.28
CA VAL A 176 19.69 -16.12 -7.32
C VAL A 176 18.32 -15.65 -6.84
N THR A 177 18.11 -14.33 -6.84
CA THR A 177 16.82 -13.74 -6.44
C THR A 177 16.03 -13.38 -7.68
N VAL A 178 14.82 -13.92 -7.76
CA VAL A 178 13.84 -13.65 -8.82
C VAL A 178 12.69 -12.86 -8.21
N ARG A 179 12.23 -11.85 -8.93
CA ARG A 179 11.13 -10.97 -8.56
C ARG A 179 9.94 -11.19 -9.47
N PHE A 180 8.74 -11.18 -8.90
CA PHE A 180 7.47 -11.06 -9.63
C PHE A 180 6.90 -9.66 -9.40
N THR A 181 6.61 -8.92 -10.47
CA THR A 181 6.04 -7.56 -10.45
C THR A 181 4.82 -7.49 -11.38
N PRO A 182 3.61 -7.88 -10.90
CA PRO A 182 2.42 -7.89 -11.74
C PRO A 182 1.98 -6.47 -12.12
N THR A 183 1.67 -6.27 -13.40
CA THR A 183 1.08 -5.03 -13.95
C THR A 183 -0.41 -5.15 -14.25
N THR A 184 -0.97 -6.36 -14.17
CA THR A 184 -2.37 -6.66 -14.45
C THR A 184 -2.92 -7.66 -13.45
N VAL A 185 -4.23 -7.63 -13.20
CA VAL A 185 -4.93 -8.61 -12.36
C VAL A 185 -5.12 -9.92 -13.13
N ALA A 186 -4.09 -10.76 -13.14
CA ALA A 186 -4.09 -12.03 -13.85
C ALA A 186 -3.07 -13.01 -13.26
N THR A 187 -3.30 -14.30 -13.47
CA THR A 187 -2.28 -15.32 -13.22
C THR A 187 -1.17 -15.21 -14.27
N ALA A 188 0.07 -15.13 -13.82
CA ALA A 188 1.27 -15.18 -14.64
C ALA A 188 2.00 -16.51 -14.41
N THR A 189 2.56 -17.06 -15.48
CA THR A 189 3.38 -18.27 -15.43
C THR A 189 4.52 -18.13 -16.42
N ALA A 190 5.75 -18.45 -15.98
CA ALA A 190 6.94 -18.36 -16.81
C ALA A 190 7.99 -19.39 -16.38
N ASN A 191 9.03 -19.56 -17.19
CA ASN A 191 10.23 -20.30 -16.81
C ASN A 191 11.35 -19.32 -16.43
N VAL A 192 12.04 -19.63 -15.33
CA VAL A 192 13.36 -19.07 -15.03
C VAL A 192 14.41 -20.07 -15.56
N THR A 193 15.24 -19.63 -16.49
CA THR A 193 16.21 -20.50 -17.18
C THR A 193 17.61 -20.14 -16.75
N PHE A 194 18.34 -21.16 -16.27
CA PHE A 194 19.73 -21.09 -15.84
C PHE A 194 20.57 -21.77 -16.90
N THR A 195 21.60 -21.09 -17.40
CA THR A 195 22.49 -21.62 -18.45
C THR A 195 23.93 -21.56 -17.98
N ALA A 196 24.65 -22.67 -18.06
CA ALA A 196 26.08 -22.74 -17.72
C ALA A 196 26.73 -23.95 -18.37
N ALA A 197 28.00 -23.82 -18.78
CA ALA A 197 28.81 -24.91 -19.31
C ALA A 197 28.16 -25.74 -20.47
N GLY A 198 27.29 -25.10 -21.27
CA GLY A 198 26.55 -25.77 -22.35
C GLY A 198 25.22 -26.41 -21.93
N ASP A 199 24.92 -26.42 -20.62
CA ASP A 199 23.71 -27.00 -20.07
C ASP A 199 22.67 -25.92 -19.72
N SER A 200 21.39 -26.28 -19.79
CA SER A 200 20.26 -25.43 -19.41
C SER A 200 19.33 -26.14 -18.43
N VAL A 201 18.97 -25.45 -17.35
CA VAL A 201 18.01 -25.92 -16.35
C VAL A 201 16.92 -24.87 -16.21
N SER A 202 15.66 -25.27 -16.40
CA SER A 202 14.50 -24.36 -16.24
C SER A 202 13.69 -24.69 -14.99
N ARG A 203 13.14 -23.65 -14.35
CA ARG A 203 12.22 -23.76 -13.22
C ARG A 203 10.94 -22.98 -13.49
N LEU A 204 9.81 -23.65 -13.34
CA LEU A 204 8.50 -23.05 -13.50
C LEU A 204 8.20 -22.12 -12.32
N VAL A 205 7.79 -20.89 -12.61
CA VAL A 205 7.33 -19.90 -11.63
C VAL A 205 5.90 -19.50 -11.91
N THR A 206 5.12 -19.30 -10.86
CA THR A 206 3.73 -18.83 -10.94
C THR A 206 3.49 -17.69 -9.96
N GLY A 207 2.55 -16.81 -10.28
CA GLY A 207 2.10 -15.72 -9.41
C GLY A 207 0.77 -15.17 -9.89
N ILE A 208 -0.01 -14.56 -9.01
CA ILE A 208 -1.29 -13.94 -9.36
C ILE A 208 -1.19 -12.46 -9.04
N GLY A 209 -1.32 -11.63 -10.07
CA GLY A 209 -1.62 -10.21 -9.87
C GLY A 209 -3.03 -10.08 -9.32
N ILE A 210 -3.17 -9.48 -8.16
CA ILE A 210 -4.48 -9.16 -7.57
C ILE A 210 -4.63 -7.65 -7.40
N ASN A 211 -5.86 -7.19 -7.29
CA ASN A 211 -6.12 -5.88 -6.69
C ASN A 211 -6.54 -6.15 -5.25
N LEU A 212 -5.65 -5.88 -4.28
CA LEU A 212 -6.11 -5.81 -2.90
C LEU A 212 -6.91 -4.51 -2.80
N SER A 213 -8.23 -4.63 -2.59
CA SER A 213 -9.04 -3.49 -2.16
C SER A 213 -8.34 -2.87 -0.96
N ASP A 214 -8.07 -1.58 -1.00
CA ASP A 214 -7.56 -0.87 0.16
C ASP A 214 -8.46 -1.16 1.36
N THR A 215 -7.87 -1.46 2.51
CA THR A 215 -8.61 -1.74 3.76
C THR A 215 -8.32 -0.71 4.84
N THR A 216 -7.42 0.25 4.57
CA THR A 216 -7.04 1.27 5.53
C THR A 216 -8.04 2.42 5.41
N PRO A 217 -8.69 2.84 6.51
CA PRO A 217 -9.57 3.99 6.46
C PRO A 217 -8.80 5.31 6.35
N PRO A 218 -9.35 6.31 5.63
CA PRO A 218 -8.75 7.62 5.53
C PRO A 218 -8.74 8.34 6.90
N SER A 219 -7.74 9.19 7.12
CA SER A 219 -7.73 10.14 8.24
C SER A 219 -8.32 11.48 7.80
N VAL A 220 -9.12 12.11 8.65
CA VAL A 220 -9.74 13.43 8.39
C VAL A 220 -9.68 14.30 9.63
N THR A 221 -9.39 15.59 9.44
CA THR A 221 -9.27 16.57 10.53
C THR A 221 -9.96 17.87 10.16
N ILE A 222 -10.68 18.46 11.12
CA ILE A 222 -11.30 19.78 10.98
C ILE A 222 -10.33 20.82 11.55
N THR A 223 -9.92 21.78 10.72
CA THR A 223 -8.94 22.82 11.10
C THR A 223 -9.58 24.20 11.30
N SER A 224 -10.76 24.43 10.73
CA SER A 224 -11.49 25.68 10.84
C SER A 224 -13.00 25.44 10.93
N PRO A 225 -13.73 26.24 11.73
CA PRO A 225 -13.24 27.30 12.62
C PRO A 225 -12.76 26.71 13.96
N GLN A 226 -11.46 26.86 14.26
CA GLN A 226 -10.71 26.39 15.45
C GLN A 226 -11.03 24.95 15.93
N GLY A 227 -10.03 24.06 15.86
CA GLY A 227 -10.19 22.60 16.02
C GLY A 227 -10.87 22.09 17.30
N ALA A 228 -11.75 21.10 17.09
CA ALA A 228 -12.22 20.02 17.97
C ALA A 228 -12.90 20.31 19.32
N SER A 229 -12.86 21.51 19.90
CA SER A 229 -13.55 21.76 21.18
C SER A 229 -14.26 23.12 21.25
N GLY A 230 -15.59 23.07 21.15
CA GLY A 230 -16.48 24.18 21.53
C GLY A 230 -16.29 25.45 20.70
N TYR A 231 -16.70 25.41 19.44
CA TYR A 231 -16.84 26.63 18.63
C TYR A 231 -18.18 27.30 18.98
N SER A 232 -18.15 28.54 19.47
CA SER A 232 -19.36 29.35 19.69
C SER A 232 -19.38 30.52 18.72
N THR A 233 -20.53 30.79 18.11
CA THR A 233 -20.68 31.85 17.10
C THR A 233 -22.07 32.44 17.13
N SER A 234 -22.22 33.68 16.66
CA SER A 234 -23.52 34.28 16.36
C SER A 234 -23.82 34.34 14.86
N SER A 235 -22.95 33.75 14.04
CA SER A 235 -23.06 33.75 12.58
C SER A 235 -23.54 32.40 12.05
N SER A 236 -24.48 32.45 11.10
CA SER A 236 -25.00 31.32 10.34
C SER A 236 -25.36 31.83 8.93
N PRO A 237 -24.97 31.14 7.83
CA PRO A 237 -24.24 29.87 7.79
C PRO A 237 -22.74 30.00 8.09
N ILE A 238 -22.09 28.89 8.43
CA ILE A 238 -20.64 28.81 8.64
C ILE A 238 -19.94 28.05 7.52
N THR A 239 -18.61 28.14 7.50
CA THR A 239 -17.74 27.36 6.61
C THR A 239 -16.77 26.52 7.44
N LEU A 240 -16.70 25.22 7.16
CA LEU A 240 -15.67 24.33 7.68
C LEU A 240 -14.55 24.15 6.67
N ALA A 241 -13.32 23.98 7.18
CA ALA A 241 -12.19 23.58 6.36
C ALA A 241 -11.28 22.63 7.13
N GLY A 242 -10.53 21.80 6.40
CA GLY A 242 -9.68 20.79 7.01
C GLY A 242 -8.85 20.00 6.02
N THR A 243 -8.25 18.94 6.52
CA THR A 243 -7.43 18.02 5.71
C THR A 243 -7.94 16.60 5.76
N ALA A 244 -7.71 15.82 4.71
CA ALA A 244 -7.87 14.38 4.72
C ALA A 244 -6.75 13.69 3.93
N SER A 245 -6.35 12.50 4.38
CA SER A 245 -5.27 11.73 3.80
C SER A 245 -5.48 10.25 3.95
N ASP A 246 -4.95 9.48 3.02
CA ASP A 246 -5.04 8.03 2.97
C ASP A 246 -3.83 7.46 2.22
N ASN A 247 -3.52 6.16 2.37
CA ASN A 247 -2.41 5.50 1.69
C ASN A 247 -2.65 5.29 0.18
N VAL A 248 -3.89 5.17 -0.29
CA VAL A 248 -4.24 5.07 -1.73
C VAL A 248 -5.04 6.30 -2.19
N GLY A 249 -5.58 7.09 -1.27
CA GLY A 249 -6.05 8.44 -1.51
C GLY A 249 -7.56 8.62 -1.29
N VAL A 250 -7.95 9.84 -0.91
CA VAL A 250 -9.33 10.21 -0.61
C VAL A 250 -10.05 10.64 -1.89
N THR A 251 -11.23 10.06 -2.16
CA THR A 251 -12.06 10.37 -3.33
C THR A 251 -13.20 11.33 -3.03
N GLN A 252 -13.66 11.39 -1.78
CA GLN A 252 -14.77 12.25 -1.39
C GLN A 252 -14.68 12.68 0.07
N VAL A 253 -15.05 13.94 0.34
CA VAL A 253 -15.31 14.45 1.68
C VAL A 253 -16.73 14.99 1.74
N THR A 254 -17.50 14.59 2.75
CA THR A 254 -18.89 15.03 2.98
C THR A 254 -19.05 15.54 4.40
N TRP A 255 -20.14 16.28 4.64
CA TRP A 255 -20.48 16.79 5.97
C TRP A 255 -21.98 16.62 6.27
N SER A 256 -22.31 16.57 7.55
CA SER A 256 -23.69 16.57 8.06
C SER A 256 -23.79 17.36 9.37
N ASN A 257 -24.93 18.02 9.59
CA ASN A 257 -25.26 18.66 10.87
C ASN A 257 -26.37 17.87 11.59
N SER A 258 -26.17 17.57 12.88
CA SER A 258 -27.15 16.88 13.73
C SER A 258 -28.50 17.61 13.86
N ARG A 259 -28.53 18.90 13.53
CA ARG A 259 -29.75 19.73 13.50
C ARG A 259 -30.32 19.90 12.10
N GLY A 260 -29.84 19.13 11.13
CA GLY A 260 -30.32 19.13 9.74
C GLY A 260 -29.35 19.80 8.77
N GLY A 261 -29.35 19.31 7.52
CA GLY A 261 -28.42 19.72 6.47
C GLY A 261 -27.24 18.77 6.30
N SER A 262 -26.84 18.55 5.06
CA SER A 262 -25.67 17.77 4.67
C SER A 262 -25.20 18.19 3.28
N GLY A 263 -23.98 17.80 2.91
CA GLY A 263 -23.45 18.09 1.59
C GLY A 263 -22.08 17.50 1.34
N THR A 264 -21.55 17.78 0.15
CA THR A 264 -20.19 17.41 -0.25
C THR A 264 -19.27 18.62 -0.12
N ALA A 265 -18.08 18.42 0.44
CA ALA A 265 -17.06 19.45 0.51
C ALA A 265 -16.34 19.60 -0.85
N THR A 266 -15.81 20.78 -1.12
CA THR A 266 -14.92 21.03 -2.26
C THR A 266 -13.51 20.59 -1.89
N GLY A 267 -12.88 19.76 -2.73
CA GLY A 267 -11.54 19.20 -2.49
C GLY A 267 -11.54 17.95 -1.62
N THR A 268 -10.43 17.20 -1.64
CA THR A 268 -10.27 15.94 -0.89
C THR A 268 -9.09 15.98 0.08
N THR A 269 -7.92 16.48 -0.35
CA THR A 269 -6.75 16.63 0.54
C THR A 269 -6.88 17.86 1.44
N ASN A 270 -7.06 19.03 0.83
CA ASN A 270 -7.48 20.25 1.51
C ASN A 270 -8.94 20.47 1.11
N TRP A 271 -9.85 20.33 2.06
CA TRP A 271 -11.27 20.35 1.79
C TRP A 271 -11.94 21.57 2.44
N THR A 272 -13.04 22.03 1.84
CA THR A 272 -13.84 23.15 2.36
C THR A 272 -15.33 22.87 2.16
N ALA A 273 -16.11 23.03 3.23
CA ALA A 273 -17.56 22.91 3.23
C ALA A 273 -18.19 24.25 3.65
N SER A 274 -18.70 24.99 2.67
CA SER A 274 -19.35 26.28 2.89
C SER A 274 -20.88 26.16 2.98
N GLY A 275 -21.52 27.15 3.61
CA GLY A 275 -22.99 27.25 3.60
C GLY A 275 -23.68 26.34 4.62
N ILE A 276 -22.98 25.94 5.68
CA ILE A 276 -23.54 25.09 6.73
C ILE A 276 -24.46 25.93 7.62
N ALA A 277 -25.77 25.77 7.46
CA ALA A 277 -26.74 26.40 8.33
C ALA A 277 -26.70 25.79 9.74
N LEU A 278 -26.61 26.65 10.75
CA LEU A 278 -26.72 26.29 12.16
C LEU A 278 -28.12 26.61 12.69
N GLN A 279 -28.60 25.78 13.62
CA GLN A 279 -29.76 26.07 14.46
C GLN A 279 -29.30 26.64 15.81
N LEU A 280 -30.14 27.43 16.49
CA LEU A 280 -29.80 27.99 17.81
C LEU A 280 -29.40 26.88 18.79
N GLY A 281 -28.37 27.16 19.60
CA GLY A 281 -27.75 26.19 20.49
C GLY A 281 -26.78 25.23 19.78
N SER A 282 -26.64 24.02 20.31
CA SER A 282 -25.60 23.06 19.92
C SER A 282 -25.94 22.31 18.63
N ASN A 283 -24.99 22.33 17.68
CA ASN A 283 -24.98 21.63 16.39
C ASN A 283 -23.73 20.72 16.35
N VAL A 284 -23.92 19.41 16.18
CA VAL A 284 -22.80 18.49 15.98
C VAL A 284 -22.56 18.34 14.49
N LEU A 285 -21.40 18.81 14.03
CA LEU A 285 -20.99 18.78 12.64
C LEU A 285 -20.03 17.61 12.45
N THR A 286 -20.45 16.64 11.64
CA THR A 286 -19.65 15.45 11.31
C THR A 286 -19.13 15.58 9.89
N VAL A 287 -17.84 15.36 9.70
CA VAL A 287 -17.17 15.30 8.41
C VAL A 287 -16.74 13.86 8.16
N THR A 288 -16.97 13.38 6.94
CA THR A 288 -16.72 12.00 6.53
C THR A 288 -15.88 11.99 5.27
N ALA A 289 -14.68 11.40 5.34
CA ALA A 289 -13.81 11.13 4.21
C ALA A 289 -13.98 9.68 3.73
N ARG A 290 -13.97 9.48 2.42
CA ARG A 290 -14.09 8.18 1.75
C ARG A 290 -13.02 8.03 0.69
N ASP A 291 -12.40 6.86 0.62
CA ASP A 291 -11.43 6.49 -0.42
C ASP A 291 -12.09 5.78 -1.62
N ALA A 292 -11.28 5.28 -2.56
CA ALA A 292 -11.77 4.56 -3.75
C ALA A 292 -12.25 3.12 -3.43
N ALA A 293 -11.72 2.51 -2.36
CA ALA A 293 -12.10 1.15 -1.94
C ALA A 293 -13.37 1.13 -1.07
N GLY A 294 -13.80 2.30 -0.61
CA GLY A 294 -14.99 2.52 0.20
C GLY A 294 -14.75 2.52 1.70
N ASN A 295 -13.50 2.60 2.16
CA ASN A 295 -13.21 2.81 3.57
C ASN A 295 -13.59 4.24 3.98
N ILE A 296 -13.91 4.41 5.27
CA ILE A 296 -14.48 5.66 5.79
C ILE A 296 -13.76 6.08 7.06
N GLY A 297 -13.36 7.35 7.11
CA GLY A 297 -12.87 8.05 8.29
C GLY A 297 -13.77 9.23 8.64
N THR A 298 -13.89 9.54 9.93
CA THR A 298 -14.76 10.62 10.41
C THR A 298 -14.09 11.52 11.43
N ALA A 299 -14.42 12.81 11.38
CA ALA A 299 -14.11 13.79 12.42
C ALA A 299 -15.39 14.56 12.77
N ALA A 300 -15.52 14.99 14.02
CA ALA A 300 -16.67 15.76 14.46
C ALA A 300 -16.24 16.96 15.31
N MET A 301 -17.04 18.02 15.27
CA MET A 301 -16.95 19.16 16.18
C MET A 301 -18.34 19.64 16.58
N THR A 302 -18.42 20.31 17.74
CA THR A 302 -19.65 20.96 18.18
C THR A 302 -19.56 22.47 17.93
N ALA A 303 -20.50 22.98 17.14
CA ALA A 303 -20.73 24.41 16.91
C ALA A 303 -21.97 24.87 17.69
N THR A 304 -21.83 25.87 18.54
CA THR A 304 -22.94 26.46 19.29
C THR A 304 -23.30 27.81 18.68
N LEU A 305 -24.49 27.91 18.08
CA LEU A 305 -25.02 29.19 17.63
C LEU A 305 -25.64 29.91 18.83
N THR A 306 -25.18 31.13 19.09
CA THR A 306 -25.63 31.98 20.20
C THR A 306 -26.18 33.31 19.68
N ILE A 307 -27.20 33.88 20.32
CA ILE A 307 -27.65 35.25 19.99
C ILE A 307 -26.60 36.28 20.46
N ALA A 308 -26.25 37.24 19.59
CA ALA A 308 -25.36 38.35 19.95
C ALA A 308 -26.14 39.56 20.46
N PHE A 309 -25.72 40.10 21.62
CA PHE A 309 -26.32 41.29 22.23
C PHE A 309 -25.29 42.41 22.40
N THR A 310 -25.58 43.57 21.83
CA THR A 310 -24.83 44.81 22.03
C THR A 310 -25.62 45.74 22.94
N PHE A 311 -24.99 46.24 23.99
CA PHE A 311 -25.59 47.19 24.92
C PHE A 311 -24.80 48.50 24.88
N THR A 312 -25.50 49.63 24.99
CA THR A 312 -24.84 50.93 25.11
C THR A 312 -24.24 51.07 26.51
N ASP A 313 -23.09 51.74 26.61
CA ASP A 313 -22.32 51.91 27.85
C ASP A 313 -22.03 50.58 28.56
N ASP A 314 -21.39 49.62 27.88
CA ASP A 314 -21.13 48.29 28.43
C ASP A 314 -19.63 48.10 28.80
N PRO A 315 -19.28 47.89 30.08
CA PRO A 315 -20.14 47.82 31.26
C PRO A 315 -20.53 49.20 31.82
N LEU A 316 -21.64 49.25 32.57
CA LEU A 316 -22.02 50.46 33.33
C LEU A 316 -21.07 50.62 34.52
N VAL A 317 -20.36 51.74 34.61
CA VAL A 317 -19.38 51.97 35.67
C VAL A 317 -20.00 52.79 36.80
N ALA A 318 -19.93 52.28 38.03
CA ALA A 318 -20.45 52.98 39.20
C ALA A 318 -19.85 54.39 39.32
N GLN A 319 -20.69 55.37 39.65
CA GLN A 319 -20.33 56.80 39.77
C GLN A 319 -19.87 57.49 38.47
N SER A 320 -19.78 56.78 37.34
CA SER A 320 -19.36 57.36 36.05
C SER A 320 -20.47 57.29 35.00
N THR A 321 -21.19 56.17 34.91
CA THR A 321 -22.32 56.02 34.00
C THR A 321 -23.63 56.16 34.77
N LEU A 322 -24.46 57.13 34.39
CA LEU A 322 -25.83 57.21 34.91
C LEU A 322 -26.65 56.06 34.33
N VAL A 323 -27.38 55.34 35.19
CA VAL A 323 -28.33 54.31 34.73
C VAL A 323 -29.53 55.02 34.10
N GLN A 324 -29.78 54.74 32.82
CA GLN A 324 -30.83 55.38 32.04
C GLN A 324 -31.92 54.38 31.64
N VAL A 325 -33.08 54.91 31.26
CA VAL A 325 -34.19 54.12 30.69
C VAL A 325 -33.75 53.32 29.47
N ALA A 326 -32.86 53.87 28.63
CA ALA A 326 -32.32 53.17 27.45
C ALA A 326 -31.69 51.83 27.81
N HIS A 327 -30.92 51.74 28.90
CA HIS A 327 -30.26 50.49 29.32
C HIS A 327 -31.28 49.40 29.70
N PHE A 328 -32.43 49.77 30.26
CA PHE A 328 -33.53 48.85 30.55
C PHE A 328 -34.25 48.40 29.29
N VAL A 329 -34.49 49.32 28.35
CA VAL A 329 -35.14 49.01 27.07
C VAL A 329 -34.29 48.04 26.25
N GLU A 330 -32.97 48.24 26.18
CA GLU A 330 -32.06 47.30 25.52
C GLU A 330 -32.09 45.91 26.18
N LEU A 331 -32.10 45.84 27.52
CA LEU A 331 -32.19 44.57 28.26
C LEU A 331 -33.54 43.87 28.06
N ARG A 332 -34.65 44.61 28.05
CA ARG A 332 -35.98 44.06 27.72
C ARG A 332 -35.97 43.47 26.31
N ALA A 333 -35.49 44.22 25.31
CA ALA A 333 -35.41 43.75 23.93
C ALA A 333 -34.52 42.50 23.77
N ALA A 334 -33.40 42.43 24.51
CA ALA A 334 -32.53 41.27 24.51
C ALA A 334 -33.22 40.03 25.12
N ILE A 335 -33.89 40.20 26.26
CA ILE A 335 -34.67 39.12 26.90
C ILE A 335 -35.84 38.69 26.02
N ASP A 336 -36.57 39.62 25.40
CA ASP A 336 -37.68 39.29 24.50
C ASP A 336 -37.20 38.53 23.26
N SER A 337 -36.02 38.85 22.75
CA SER A 337 -35.36 38.10 21.66
C SER A 337 -35.03 36.67 22.09
N LEU A 338 -34.47 36.48 23.29
CA LEU A 338 -34.24 35.14 23.87
C LEU A 338 -35.54 34.38 24.04
N ARG A 339 -36.57 35.01 24.61
CA ARG A 339 -37.87 34.37 24.83
C ARG A 339 -38.50 33.92 23.51
N THR A 340 -38.41 34.76 22.48
CA THR A 340 -38.89 34.42 21.13
C THR A 340 -38.12 33.23 20.56
N ALA A 341 -36.79 33.23 20.69
CA ALA A 341 -35.93 32.12 20.26
C ALA A 341 -36.24 30.80 21.00
N LEU A 342 -36.61 30.88 22.28
CA LEU A 342 -37.00 29.76 23.13
C LEU A 342 -38.49 29.40 23.01
N GLN A 343 -39.24 30.05 22.11
CA GLN A 343 -40.67 29.84 21.90
C GLN A 343 -41.52 30.05 23.18
N LEU A 344 -41.07 30.94 24.07
CA LEU A 344 -41.82 31.34 25.26
C LEU A 344 -42.84 32.42 24.91
N MET A 345 -43.92 32.47 25.70
CA MET A 345 -44.89 33.55 25.58
C MET A 345 -44.23 34.91 25.87
N PRO A 346 -44.63 35.99 25.15
CA PRO A 346 -44.16 37.34 25.41
C PRO A 346 -44.33 37.72 26.90
N PHE A 347 -43.33 38.38 27.47
CA PHE A 347 -43.40 38.77 28.87
C PHE A 347 -44.29 40.01 29.05
N GLY A 348 -45.17 39.99 30.06
CA GLY A 348 -46.05 41.10 30.39
C GLY A 348 -45.34 42.20 31.16
N TRP A 349 -44.58 43.04 30.47
CA TRP A 349 -43.85 44.16 31.10
C TRP A 349 -44.79 45.22 31.68
N THR A 350 -44.64 45.56 32.97
CA THR A 350 -45.23 46.79 33.52
C THR A 350 -44.59 47.99 32.83
N ASP A 351 -45.40 49.00 32.50
CA ASP A 351 -44.99 50.14 31.67
C ASP A 351 -44.39 49.64 30.34
N ALA A 352 -45.21 48.99 29.50
CA ALA A 352 -44.76 48.35 28.25
C ALA A 352 -44.00 49.32 27.33
N ALA A 353 -44.42 50.59 27.27
CA ALA A 353 -43.70 51.67 26.60
C ALA A 353 -42.85 52.46 27.62
N LEU A 354 -41.75 51.87 28.09
CA LEU A 354 -40.87 52.51 29.08
C LEU A 354 -40.10 53.67 28.45
N ALA A 355 -40.50 54.90 28.78
CA ALA A 355 -39.89 56.13 28.31
C ALA A 355 -39.26 56.93 29.47
N PRO A 356 -38.34 57.88 29.21
CA PRO A 356 -37.74 58.72 30.25
C PRO A 356 -38.76 59.41 31.18
N SER A 357 -39.93 59.79 30.66
CA SER A 357 -41.02 60.41 31.43
C SER A 357 -41.70 59.48 32.44
N THR A 358 -41.64 58.16 32.24
CA THR A 358 -42.21 57.17 33.16
C THR A 358 -41.32 56.97 34.40
N GLY A 359 -40.02 57.23 34.25
CA GLY A 359 -39.01 56.99 35.28
C GLY A 359 -38.70 55.50 35.49
N LEU A 360 -37.53 55.23 36.07
CA LEU A 360 -37.13 53.88 36.46
C LEU A 360 -37.69 53.52 37.82
N LYS A 361 -38.29 52.34 37.93
CA LYS A 361 -38.88 51.79 39.15
C LYS A 361 -38.26 50.44 39.44
N VAL A 362 -38.20 50.06 40.72
CA VAL A 362 -37.67 48.74 41.14
C VAL A 362 -38.41 47.57 40.47
N VAL A 363 -39.71 47.76 40.15
CA VAL A 363 -40.51 46.76 39.42
C VAL A 363 -39.86 46.36 38.09
N HIS A 364 -39.20 47.28 37.39
CA HIS A 364 -38.53 46.99 36.12
C HIS A 364 -37.34 46.05 36.31
N VAL A 365 -36.60 46.17 37.42
CA VAL A 365 -35.49 45.25 37.75
C VAL A 365 -36.02 43.86 38.12
N THR A 366 -37.08 43.80 38.94
CA THR A 366 -37.69 42.51 39.31
C THR A 366 -38.24 41.78 38.09
N GLU A 367 -38.88 42.49 37.16
CA GLU A 367 -39.40 41.91 35.92
C GLU A 367 -38.28 41.39 35.01
N LEU A 368 -37.19 42.15 34.83
CA LEU A 368 -36.04 41.70 34.04
C LEU A 368 -35.47 40.39 34.59
N ARG A 369 -35.32 40.30 35.92
CA ARG A 369 -34.86 39.08 36.59
C ARG A 369 -35.84 37.92 36.40
N THR A 370 -37.14 38.15 36.59
CA THR A 370 -38.17 37.11 36.42
C THR A 370 -38.19 36.58 34.98
N ALA A 371 -38.27 37.48 34.00
CA ALA A 371 -38.33 37.12 32.58
C ALA A 371 -37.09 36.34 32.12
N LEU A 372 -35.90 36.71 32.61
CA LEU A 372 -34.66 36.00 32.33
C LEU A 372 -34.59 34.65 33.06
N ASN A 373 -35.04 34.57 34.31
CA ASN A 373 -35.08 33.31 35.05
C ASN A 373 -35.99 32.28 34.36
N GLU A 374 -37.14 32.70 33.82
CA GLU A 374 -38.00 31.85 33.01
C GLU A 374 -37.28 31.32 31.75
N ALA A 375 -36.49 32.17 31.08
CA ALA A 375 -35.68 31.76 29.92
C ALA A 375 -34.60 30.72 30.31
N TYR A 376 -33.94 30.90 31.45
CA TYR A 376 -32.99 29.93 32.00
C TYR A 376 -33.65 28.58 32.33
N GLN A 377 -34.83 28.62 32.96
CA GLN A 377 -35.60 27.42 33.26
C GLN A 377 -36.04 26.67 32.00
N ALA A 378 -36.44 27.39 30.94
CA ALA A 378 -36.87 26.79 29.68
C ALA A 378 -35.78 25.97 29.00
N VAL A 379 -34.51 26.32 29.18
CA VAL A 379 -33.35 25.55 28.69
C VAL A 379 -32.74 24.62 29.75
N GLY A 380 -33.40 24.43 30.89
CA GLY A 380 -32.95 23.55 31.97
C GLY A 380 -31.67 24.02 32.69
N ARG A 381 -31.38 25.33 32.68
CA ARG A 381 -30.21 25.91 33.36
C ARG A 381 -30.61 26.56 34.69
N THR A 382 -29.69 26.51 35.65
CA THR A 382 -29.83 27.23 36.92
C THR A 382 -29.89 28.73 36.68
N ALA A 383 -30.87 29.40 37.30
CA ALA A 383 -31.04 30.84 37.18
C ALA A 383 -29.80 31.60 37.72
N PRO A 384 -29.51 32.80 37.19
CA PRO A 384 -28.42 33.65 37.67
C PRO A 384 -28.59 34.01 39.15
N THR A 385 -27.49 33.99 39.89
CA THR A 385 -27.41 34.58 41.23
C THR A 385 -27.01 36.05 41.12
N TYR A 386 -27.60 36.89 41.96
CA TYR A 386 -27.37 38.33 41.96
C TYR A 386 -26.73 38.77 43.27
N THR A 387 -25.80 39.72 43.20
CA THR A 387 -25.12 40.27 44.38
C THR A 387 -26.12 40.90 45.37
N ASP A 388 -27.18 41.51 44.85
CA ASP A 388 -28.29 42.07 45.63
C ASP A 388 -29.59 41.30 45.32
N PRO A 389 -29.90 40.22 46.06
CA PRO A 389 -31.05 39.36 45.77
C PRO A 389 -32.39 39.99 46.19
N ALA A 390 -32.42 40.87 47.20
CA ALA A 390 -33.64 41.38 47.81
C ALA A 390 -33.97 42.82 47.38
N VAL A 391 -34.36 42.99 46.12
CA VAL A 391 -34.79 44.29 45.58
C VAL A 391 -36.24 44.60 45.98
N THR A 392 -36.46 45.65 46.77
CA THR A 392 -37.78 46.01 47.33
C THR A 392 -38.22 47.40 46.88
N ALA A 393 -39.47 47.51 46.41
CA ALA A 393 -40.05 48.77 45.94
C ALA A 393 -40.04 49.84 47.06
N GLY A 394 -39.61 51.06 46.72
CA GLY A 394 -39.51 52.18 47.66
C GLY A 394 -38.30 52.13 48.60
N LEU A 395 -37.53 51.04 48.61
CA LEU A 395 -36.36 50.89 49.50
C LEU A 395 -35.04 50.72 48.74
N THR A 396 -35.04 49.95 47.64
CA THR A 396 -33.80 49.67 46.91
C THR A 396 -33.51 50.73 45.85
N VAL A 397 -32.28 51.25 45.86
CA VAL A 397 -31.75 52.12 44.80
C VAL A 397 -31.22 51.25 43.66
N ILE A 398 -31.66 51.53 42.43
CA ILE A 398 -31.17 50.85 41.22
C ILE A 398 -29.71 51.24 40.97
N LYS A 399 -28.84 50.23 40.84
CA LYS A 399 -27.38 50.41 40.67
C LYS A 399 -26.92 49.78 39.36
N ALA A 400 -25.76 50.23 38.87
CA ALA A 400 -25.10 49.65 37.70
C ALA A 400 -24.90 48.12 37.81
N VAL A 401 -24.61 47.61 39.01
CA VAL A 401 -24.43 46.17 39.27
C VAL A 401 -25.67 45.35 38.91
N HIS A 402 -26.88 45.87 39.16
CA HIS A 402 -28.13 45.16 38.86
C HIS A 402 -28.28 44.89 37.36
N LEU A 403 -27.84 45.83 36.52
CA LEU A 403 -27.94 45.73 35.06
C LEU A 403 -26.76 44.97 34.46
N ASN A 404 -25.53 45.18 34.95
CA ASN A 404 -24.35 44.47 34.44
C ASN A 404 -24.47 42.95 34.67
N GLU A 405 -24.99 42.52 35.82
CA GLU A 405 -25.27 41.10 36.10
C GLU A 405 -26.33 40.53 35.14
N LEU A 406 -27.39 41.29 34.85
CA LEU A 406 -28.41 40.90 33.86
C LEU A 406 -27.84 40.82 32.44
N ARG A 407 -27.02 41.81 32.01
CA ARG A 407 -26.37 41.81 30.69
C ARG A 407 -25.45 40.60 30.53
N ALA A 408 -24.67 40.28 31.57
CA ALA A 408 -23.82 39.09 31.59
C ALA A 408 -24.66 37.80 31.52
N ALA A 409 -25.76 37.73 32.27
CA ALA A 409 -26.64 36.57 32.27
C ALA A 409 -27.37 36.36 30.93
N VAL A 410 -27.87 37.42 30.30
CA VAL A 410 -28.49 37.34 28.95
C VAL A 410 -27.50 36.73 27.94
N ARG A 411 -26.22 37.10 27.99
CA ARG A 411 -25.15 36.52 27.14
C ARG A 411 -24.80 35.07 27.48
N GLY A 412 -25.18 34.60 28.65
CA GLY A 412 -24.94 33.22 29.09
C GLY A 412 -25.90 32.20 28.50
N LEU A 413 -26.97 32.63 27.82
CA LEU A 413 -27.91 31.77 27.12
C LEU A 413 -27.58 31.68 25.62
N PRO A 414 -27.82 30.50 24.99
CA PRO A 414 -27.70 30.34 23.54
C PRO A 414 -28.73 31.15 22.77
#